data_AF-A0A842LMG9-F1
#
_entry.id   AF-A0A842LMG9-F1
#
_cell.length_a   1.000
_cell.length_b   1.000
_cell.length_c   1.000
_cell.angle_alpha   90.00
_cell.angle_beta   90.00
_cell.angle_gamma   90.00
#
_symmetry.space_group_name_H-M   'P 1'
#
loop_
_entity.id
_entity.type
_entity.pdbx_description
1 polymer ?
#
loop_
_entity_poly.entity_id
_entity_poly.type
_entity_poly.pdbx_seq_one_letter_code
_entity_poly.pdbx_strand_id
1 'polypeptide(L)'
;MRLARFSDETVKRLREALPPAANFYNPVDVLGDARPDRYRYALEAVMEDEGVDGVLCIVTPQAMTKSEEVAEVIVEISRKYRKPILCSFMGGELMEKGVKILRENGI
;
A
#
# COMPACT_ATOMS: atom_id res chain seq x y z
N MET A 1 -16.13 -7.81 -9.13
CA MET A 1 -15.16 -7.06 -8.32
C MET A 1 -15.53 -5.58 -8.41
N ARG A 2 -15.53 -4.84 -7.31
CA ARG A 2 -15.80 -3.39 -7.28
C ARG A 2 -14.79 -2.71 -6.36
N LEU A 3 -14.54 -1.41 -6.54
CA LEU A 3 -13.77 -0.65 -5.57
C LEU A 3 -14.56 -0.53 -4.26
N ALA A 4 -13.89 -0.81 -3.15
CA ALA A 4 -14.44 -0.62 -1.81
C ALA A 4 -14.74 0.86 -1.57
N ARG A 5 -15.86 1.14 -0.90
CA ARG A 5 -16.17 2.48 -0.39
C ARG A 5 -15.68 2.53 1.05
N PHE A 6 -14.70 3.38 1.31
CA PHE A 6 -14.17 3.57 2.65
C PHE A 6 -15.20 4.22 3.57
N SER A 7 -15.12 3.88 4.85
CA SER A 7 -15.80 4.59 5.92
C SER A 7 -15.26 6.01 6.07
N ASP A 8 -16.06 6.90 6.66
CA ASP A 8 -15.64 8.28 6.93
C ASP A 8 -14.42 8.33 7.87
N GLU A 9 -14.31 7.37 8.79
CA GLU A 9 -13.17 7.24 9.71
C GLU A 9 -11.88 6.89 8.96
N THR A 10 -11.92 5.95 8.02
CA THR A 10 -10.75 5.62 7.19
C THR A 10 -10.32 6.80 6.33
N VAL A 11 -11.27 7.50 5.71
CA VAL A 11 -10.97 8.72 4.93
C VAL A 11 -10.33 9.79 5.81
N LYS A 12 -10.81 9.97 7.04
CA LYS A 12 -10.25 10.92 8.01
C LYS A 12 -8.82 10.56 8.38
N ARG A 13 -8.55 9.30 8.74
CA ARG A 13 -7.20 8.82 9.09
C ARG A 13 -6.22 8.98 7.94
N LEU A 14 -6.64 8.65 6.71
CA LEU A 14 -5.82 8.85 5.51
C LEU A 14 -5.52 10.34 5.30
N ARG A 15 -6.51 11.23 5.46
CA ARG A 15 -6.33 12.68 5.32
C ARG A 15 -5.37 13.28 6.34
N GLU A 16 -5.35 12.75 7.56
CA GLU A 16 -4.45 13.22 8.63
C GLU A 16 -2.99 12.82 8.39
N ALA A 17 -2.76 11.66 7.77
CA ALA A 17 -1.41 11.11 7.57
C ALA A 17 -0.80 11.42 6.19
N LEU A 18 -1.63 11.63 5.17
CA LEU A 18 -1.17 11.82 3.80
C LEU A 18 -1.16 13.32 3.40
N PRO A 19 -0.24 13.75 2.52
CA PRO A 19 -0.17 15.15 2.09
C PRO A 19 -1.46 15.61 1.40
N PRO A 20 -1.82 16.91 1.45
CA PRO A 20 -3.06 17.43 0.84
C PRO A 20 -3.24 17.12 -0.66
N ALA A 21 -2.14 16.89 -1.39
CA ALA A 21 -2.16 16.55 -2.81
C ALA A 21 -2.49 15.07 -3.09
N ALA A 22 -2.46 14.20 -2.07
CA ALA A 22 -2.79 12.79 -2.18
C ALA A 22 -4.29 12.58 -2.39
N ASN A 23 -4.66 11.44 -2.97
CA ASN A 23 -6.05 10.98 -3.00
C ASN A 23 -6.32 10.07 -1.80
N PHE A 24 -7.23 10.47 -0.91
CA PHE A 24 -7.59 9.71 0.31
C PHE A 24 -8.82 8.82 0.13
N TYR A 25 -9.41 8.78 -1.07
CA TYR A 25 -10.51 7.90 -1.44
C TYR A 25 -9.97 6.64 -2.14
N ASN A 26 -10.84 5.79 -2.68
CA ASN A 26 -10.43 4.61 -3.43
C ASN A 26 -10.34 4.93 -4.95
N PRO A 27 -9.17 4.84 -5.60
CA PRO A 27 -7.87 4.34 -5.09
C PRO A 27 -7.09 5.36 -4.28
N VAL A 28 -6.38 4.90 -3.25
CA VAL A 28 -5.50 5.75 -2.44
C VAL A 28 -4.23 6.06 -3.24
N ASP A 29 -3.93 7.34 -3.42
CA ASP A 29 -2.69 7.79 -4.05
C ASP A 29 -1.76 8.34 -2.98
N VAL A 30 -0.72 7.59 -2.63
CA VAL A 30 0.28 7.98 -1.62
C VAL A 30 1.32 8.98 -2.14
N LEU A 31 1.20 9.42 -3.40
CA LEU A 31 2.14 10.29 -4.12
C LEU A 31 3.47 9.63 -4.43
N GLY A 32 4.17 10.26 -5.36
CA GLY A 32 5.37 9.71 -5.96
C GLY A 32 6.61 9.70 -5.10
N ASP A 33 6.70 10.62 -4.15
CA ASP A 33 7.76 10.70 -3.16
C ASP A 33 7.50 9.79 -1.94
N ALA A 34 6.52 8.88 -2.02
CA ALA A 34 6.12 8.02 -0.92
C ALA A 34 7.29 7.18 -0.42
N ARG A 35 7.62 7.42 0.86
CA ARG A 35 8.51 6.60 1.65
C ARG A 35 7.75 5.39 2.25
N PRO A 36 8.46 4.36 2.74
CA PRO A 36 7.83 3.14 3.27
C PRO A 36 6.85 3.37 4.42
N ASP A 37 7.09 4.36 5.26
CA ASP A 37 6.18 4.79 6.34
C ASP A 37 4.82 5.23 5.79
N ARG A 38 4.80 5.96 4.67
CA ARG A 38 3.55 6.39 4.02
C ARG A 38 2.74 5.21 3.50
N TYR A 39 3.41 4.20 2.92
CA TYR A 39 2.77 2.94 2.55
C TYR A 39 2.19 2.22 3.77
N ARG A 40 2.94 2.15 4.87
CA ARG A 40 2.48 1.52 6.12
C ARG A 40 1.20 2.18 6.62
N TYR A 41 1.19 3.50 6.77
CA TYR A 41 0.01 4.22 7.26
C TYR A 41 -1.21 4.02 6.37
N ALA A 42 -1.04 4.15 5.04
CA ALA A 42 -2.13 3.96 4.10
C ALA A 42 -2.68 2.53 4.13
N LEU A 43 -1.80 1.53 4.14
CA LEU A 43 -2.18 0.12 4.19
C LEU A 43 -2.86 -0.24 5.50
N GLU A 44 -2.38 0.24 6.66
CA GLU A 44 -3.02 -0.02 7.95
C GLU A 44 -4.44 0.57 8.00
N ALA A 45 -4.61 1.84 7.57
CA ALA A 45 -5.91 2.47 7.55
C ALA A 45 -6.92 1.71 6.66
N VAL A 46 -6.49 1.30 5.47
CA VAL A 46 -7.33 0.56 4.52
C VAL A 46 -7.60 -0.87 4.97
N MET A 47 -6.61 -1.56 5.56
CA MET A 47 -6.77 -2.93 6.06
C MET A 47 -7.68 -3.01 7.28
N GLU A 48 -7.76 -1.96 8.09
CA GLU A 48 -8.67 -1.89 9.24
C GLU A 48 -10.12 -1.58 8.84
N ASP A 49 -10.38 -1.00 7.66
CA ASP A 49 -11.71 -0.65 7.19
C ASP A 49 -12.57 -1.89 6.90
N GLU A 50 -13.69 -2.09 7.62
CA GLU A 50 -14.58 -3.25 7.45
C GLU A 50 -15.21 -3.37 6.06
N GLY A 51 -15.31 -2.27 5.30
CA GLY A 51 -15.80 -2.25 3.91
C GLY A 51 -14.76 -2.70 2.88
N VAL A 52 -13.52 -2.99 3.31
CA VAL A 52 -12.43 -3.48 2.47
C VAL A 52 -12.23 -4.97 2.68
N ASP A 53 -12.44 -5.76 1.61
CA ASP A 53 -12.22 -7.20 1.62
C ASP A 53 -10.77 -7.60 1.29
N GLY A 54 -10.00 -6.71 0.66
CA GLY A 54 -8.62 -6.95 0.25
C GLY A 54 -8.02 -5.75 -0.46
N VAL A 55 -6.70 -5.77 -0.66
CA VAL A 55 -5.93 -4.65 -1.21
C VAL A 55 -5.14 -5.10 -2.43
N LEU A 56 -5.13 -4.28 -3.48
CA LEU A 56 -4.15 -4.34 -4.56
C LEU A 56 -3.19 -3.15 -4.41
N CYS A 57 -1.94 -3.44 -4.04
CA CYS A 57 -0.89 -2.44 -3.90
C CYS A 57 -0.09 -2.33 -5.20
N ILE A 58 -0.11 -1.16 -5.82
CA ILE A 58 0.63 -0.88 -7.06
C ILE A 58 1.80 0.04 -6.73
N VAL A 59 3.01 -0.37 -7.10
CA VAL A 59 4.24 0.37 -6.83
C VAL A 59 5.01 0.54 -8.13
N THR A 60 5.29 1.78 -8.51
CA THR A 60 6.10 2.14 -9.69
C THR A 60 7.40 2.82 -9.24
N PRO A 61 8.51 2.67 -9.99
CA PRO A 61 9.75 3.37 -9.69
C PRO A 61 9.56 4.88 -9.68
N GLN A 62 9.90 5.48 -8.56
CA GLN A 62 10.03 6.91 -8.42
C GLN A 62 11.41 7.24 -7.82
N ALA A 63 11.82 8.50 -7.90
CA ALA A 63 13.15 8.93 -7.48
C ALA A 63 13.53 8.54 -6.03
N MET A 64 12.53 8.41 -5.15
CA MET A 64 12.72 8.10 -3.73
C MET A 64 12.17 6.73 -3.32
N THR A 65 11.63 5.94 -4.25
CA THR A 65 11.01 4.65 -3.91
C THR A 65 12.07 3.63 -3.54
N LYS A 66 11.95 3.08 -2.33
CA LYS A 66 12.79 2.00 -1.84
C LYS A 66 12.03 0.69 -1.91
N SER A 67 12.18 -0.01 -3.04
CA SER A 67 11.38 -1.20 -3.35
C SER A 67 11.48 -2.29 -2.28
N GLU A 68 12.68 -2.52 -1.72
CA GLU A 68 12.90 -3.48 -0.63
C GLU A 68 12.14 -3.08 0.65
N GLU A 69 12.32 -1.85 1.13
CA GLU A 69 11.67 -1.37 2.36
C GLU A 69 10.13 -1.32 2.21
N VAL A 70 9.60 -0.99 1.02
CA VAL A 70 8.14 -1.04 0.78
C VAL A 70 7.64 -2.50 0.77
N ALA A 71 8.40 -3.43 0.20
CA ALA A 71 8.04 -4.86 0.23
C ALA A 71 8.04 -5.41 1.66
N GLU A 72 9.01 -5.04 2.49
CA GLU A 72 9.04 -5.41 3.92
C GLU A 72 7.81 -4.92 4.66
N VAL A 73 7.41 -3.65 4.46
CA VAL A 73 6.18 -3.10 5.01
C VAL A 73 4.96 -3.94 4.61
N ILE A 74 4.84 -4.29 3.33
CA ILE A 74 3.73 -5.11 2.82
C ILE A 74 3.70 -6.49 3.48
N VAL A 75 4.86 -7.14 3.66
CA VAL A 75 4.97 -8.45 4.34
C VAL A 75 4.54 -8.35 5.79
N GLU A 76 4.92 -7.29 6.50
CA GLU A 76 4.47 -7.08 7.89
C GLU A 76 2.94 -6.88 7.96
N ILE A 77 2.38 -6.09 7.04
CA ILE A 77 0.94 -5.84 6.96
C ILE A 77 0.18 -7.12 6.64
N SER A 78 0.65 -7.92 5.68
CA SER A 78 -0.02 -9.17 5.28
C SER A 78 -0.06 -10.21 6.41
N ARG A 79 0.92 -10.17 7.32
CA ARG A 79 0.96 -11.02 8.51
C ARG A 79 0.08 -10.48 9.63
N LYS A 80 -0.05 -9.16 9.73
CA LYS A 80 -0.85 -8.48 10.78
C LYS A 80 -2.35 -8.62 10.53
N TYR A 81 -2.80 -8.55 9.29
CA TYR A 81 -4.22 -8.56 8.92
C TYR A 81 -4.59 -9.83 8.15
N ARG A 82 -5.82 -10.31 8.34
CA ARG A 82 -6.33 -11.52 7.64
C ARG A 82 -6.78 -11.25 6.20
N LYS A 83 -6.89 -9.99 5.79
CA LYS A 83 -7.36 -9.60 4.45
C LYS A 83 -6.23 -9.80 3.43
N PRO A 84 -6.52 -10.39 2.25
CA PRO A 84 -5.51 -10.59 1.24
C PRO A 84 -4.95 -9.25 0.73
N ILE A 85 -3.64 -9.24 0.50
CA ILE A 85 -2.95 -8.19 -0.25
C ILE A 85 -2.29 -8.79 -1.48
N LEU A 86 -2.57 -8.18 -2.64
CA LEU A 86 -1.92 -8.48 -3.91
C LEU A 86 -1.01 -7.32 -4.25
N CYS A 87 0.12 -7.60 -4.89
CA CYS A 87 1.10 -6.57 -5.22
C CYS A 87 1.45 -6.56 -6.70
N SER A 88 1.58 -5.37 -7.27
CA SER A 88 2.12 -5.14 -8.61
C SER A 88 3.26 -4.13 -8.53
N PHE A 89 4.49 -4.64 -8.53
CA PHE A 89 5.70 -3.82 -8.55
C PHE A 89 6.17 -3.68 -9.99
N MET A 90 5.83 -2.55 -10.60
CA MET A 90 5.98 -2.29 -12.02
C MET A 90 7.24 -1.47 -12.30
N GLY A 91 8.38 -2.11 -12.57
CA GLY A 91 9.61 -1.33 -12.79
C GLY A 91 10.84 -2.09 -13.27
N GLY A 92 10.65 -3.34 -13.73
CA GLY A 92 11.76 -4.21 -14.13
C GLY A 92 12.79 -4.38 -13.00
N GLU A 93 14.07 -4.25 -13.36
CA GLU A 93 15.22 -4.45 -12.46
C GLU A 93 15.16 -3.58 -11.20
N LEU A 94 14.65 -2.35 -11.28
CA LEU A 94 14.53 -1.44 -10.13
C LEU A 94 13.61 -1.97 -9.02
N MET A 95 12.71 -2.89 -9.38
CA MET A 95 11.73 -3.48 -8.49
C MET A 95 12.02 -4.94 -8.13
N GLU A 96 13.00 -5.56 -8.79
CA GLU A 96 13.25 -7.00 -8.70
C GLU A 96 13.50 -7.46 -7.27
N LYS A 97 14.28 -6.71 -6.49
CA LYS A 97 14.57 -7.04 -5.10
C LYS A 97 13.32 -7.02 -4.22
N GLY A 98 12.48 -6.00 -4.36
CA GLY A 98 11.19 -5.93 -3.66
C GLY A 98 10.27 -7.09 -4.06
N VAL A 99 10.19 -7.41 -5.35
CA VAL A 99 9.42 -8.56 -5.86
C VAL A 99 9.93 -9.87 -5.28
N LYS A 100 11.24 -10.05 -5.16
CA LYS A 100 11.84 -11.24 -4.54
C LYS A 100 11.40 -11.40 -3.08
N ILE A 101 11.46 -10.32 -2.29
CA ILE A 101 11.01 -10.32 -0.89
C ILE A 101 9.53 -10.72 -0.79
N LEU A 102 8.66 -10.16 -1.64
CA LEU A 102 7.22 -10.50 -1.66
C LEU A 102 7.00 -11.99 -1.95
N ARG A 103 7.64 -12.52 -3.00
CA ARG A 103 7.51 -13.93 -3.42
C ARG A 103 7.99 -14.91 -2.35
N GLU A 104 9.12 -14.63 -1.71
CA GLU A 104 9.65 -15.46 -0.61
C GLU A 104 8.72 -15.50 0.60
N ASN A 105 7.79 -14.54 0.71
CA ASN A 105 6.79 -14.45 1.76
C ASN A 105 5.38 -14.86 1.30
N GLY A 106 5.23 -15.43 0.11
CA GLY A 106 3.95 -15.92 -0.41
C GLY A 106 2.98 -14.83 -0.90
N ILE A 107 3.51 -13.66 -1.27
CA ILE A 107 2.77 -12.50 -1.82
C ILE A 107 3.09 -12.31 -3.30
#